data_AF-A0A328EHU3-F1
#
_entry.id   AF-A0A328EHU3-F1
#
_cell.length_a   1.000
_cell.length_b   1.000
_cell.length_c   1.000
_cell.angle_alpha   90.00
_cell.angle_beta   90.00
_cell.angle_gamma   90.00
#
_symmetry.space_group_name_H-M   'P 1'
#
loop_
_entity.id
_entity.type
_entity.pdbx_description
1 polymer ?
#
loop_
_entity_poly.entity_id
_entity_poly.type
_entity_poly.pdbx_seq_one_letter_code
_entity_poly.pdbx_strand_id
1 'polypeptide(L)'
;MTPIPTKPINELEKKTGVSNQDSILIVDSVTGEARLADKEELRGVGISNITKSKNGKTTTITIHTTDGGSYQVQLEDGGDGYTPEFKLEGTVFKWKFPNESQWTTLFDTTSFKGEKGNDGVGISEITHTKRGKTTTITIKKTDGSSHPFSVEDGEKGNDGKNPEFQLGSTHLQWRLQGESQRKNLIPKEQIRGATITNVAKTAGNGAPGTTDTYTITLSDDQTFSFSVYNGRDGSGSGDMLKANNLSDVVDKAQARANLELYSIAQITALLQNMLTSENLNAVARTLAGLTVVPGNGSVSASLFLRHPNGRTYEFFSDGSGAFGVWDKTSDQNVLKMTTEEAIFFRRINANNMRVTKVANPVDGQDAVNKQYLESQKNQANGIAGLDNNKKLDPSVIPLIATTETVTVANEAARLNLTTAQVQRGDYVVQTDTGAKFILSGNNPKNKNDWIPMSDTTPDRSQIANKPSSFAPSPHSHTKASVGLSKVDNTSDAEKNSATATLTNKTINGDNNTITKVNSLKNQNGNTEIKTRAGTKAQHTAVGTKDANTLYLVTEN
;
A
#
# COMPACT_ATOMS: atom_id res chain seq x y z
N MET A 1 -72.12 -21.60 62.21
CA MET A 1 -71.08 -21.92 61.22
C MET A 1 -70.21 -22.98 61.82
N THR A 2 -70.15 -24.13 61.15
CA THR A 2 -69.24 -25.23 61.46
C THR A 2 -67.97 -25.01 60.64
N PRO A 3 -66.80 -24.85 61.26
CA PRO A 3 -65.54 -25.10 60.59
C PRO A 3 -65.07 -26.51 60.93
N ILE A 4 -64.83 -27.24 59.86
CA ILE A 4 -64.18 -28.54 59.74
C ILE A 4 -62.87 -28.59 60.53
N PRO A 5 -62.59 -29.68 61.26
CA PRO A 5 -61.29 -29.93 61.83
C PRO A 5 -60.38 -30.53 60.75
N THR A 6 -59.43 -29.75 60.24
CA THR A 6 -58.27 -30.33 59.53
C THR A 6 -56.99 -29.57 59.87
N LYS A 7 -56.27 -30.21 60.82
CA LYS A 7 -54.81 -30.34 60.99
C LYS A 7 -53.92 -29.23 60.40
N PRO A 8 -52.97 -28.76 61.22
CA PRO A 8 -51.59 -29.08 60.91
C PRO A 8 -50.92 -29.82 62.07
N ILE A 9 -50.38 -31.01 61.74
CA ILE A 9 -49.03 -31.39 62.14
C ILE A 9 -48.72 -31.50 63.66
N ASN A 10 -49.74 -31.75 64.48
CA ASN A 10 -49.66 -32.27 65.86
C ASN A 10 -48.91 -33.61 66.04
N GLU A 11 -48.09 -34.05 65.08
CA GLU A 11 -47.28 -35.27 65.18
C GLU A 11 -45.78 -35.01 65.33
N LEU A 12 -45.35 -33.74 65.32
CA LEU A 12 -43.96 -33.37 65.60
C LEU A 12 -43.70 -33.02 67.06
N GLU A 13 -44.60 -32.22 67.65
CA GLU A 13 -44.32 -31.60 68.95
C GLU A 13 -44.56 -32.55 70.14
N LYS A 14 -45.15 -33.73 69.90
CA LYS A 14 -45.34 -34.77 70.92
C LYS A 14 -44.11 -35.67 71.17
N LYS A 15 -43.00 -35.51 70.43
CA LYS A 15 -41.84 -36.42 70.56
C LYS A 15 -40.49 -35.76 70.88
N THR A 16 -40.37 -34.43 70.86
CA THR A 16 -39.04 -33.79 70.97
C THR A 16 -38.81 -32.90 72.20
N GLY A 17 -39.82 -32.46 72.94
CA GLY A 17 -39.62 -31.91 74.30
C GLY A 17 -38.64 -30.72 74.42
N VAL A 18 -38.63 -29.78 73.45
CA VAL A 18 -37.70 -28.63 73.42
C VAL A 18 -38.45 -27.31 73.72
N SER A 19 -37.97 -26.56 74.72
CA SER A 19 -38.52 -25.31 75.27
C SER A 19 -37.94 -24.04 74.61
N ASN A 20 -38.46 -22.85 74.96
CA ASN A 20 -38.15 -21.58 74.29
C ASN A 20 -36.86 -20.85 74.76
N GLN A 21 -35.78 -21.59 75.07
CA GLN A 21 -34.39 -21.07 75.10
C GLN A 21 -33.38 -21.99 74.39
N ASP A 22 -33.85 -22.92 73.56
CA ASP A 22 -33.01 -24.01 73.09
C ASP A 22 -32.46 -23.71 71.69
N SER A 23 -31.22 -23.26 71.62
CA SER A 23 -30.41 -23.42 70.42
C SER A 23 -30.14 -24.91 70.22
N ILE A 24 -30.54 -25.48 69.09
CA ILE A 24 -30.29 -26.89 68.79
C ILE A 24 -28.87 -27.00 68.24
N LEU A 25 -28.07 -27.92 68.79
CA LEU A 25 -26.78 -28.29 68.21
C LEU A 25 -27.05 -29.08 66.92
N ILE A 26 -26.94 -28.42 65.77
CA ILE A 26 -27.05 -29.04 64.46
C ILE A 26 -25.67 -29.54 64.07
N VAL A 27 -25.54 -30.85 63.84
CA VAL A 27 -24.36 -31.45 63.24
C VAL A 27 -24.68 -31.72 61.76
N ASP A 28 -23.91 -31.10 60.87
CA ASP A 28 -24.02 -31.37 59.42
C ASP A 28 -23.63 -32.82 59.15
N SER A 29 -24.51 -33.58 58.48
CA SER A 29 -24.31 -35.01 58.26
C SER A 29 -23.26 -35.34 57.19
N VAL A 30 -22.86 -34.36 56.38
CA VAL A 30 -21.86 -34.48 55.32
C VAL A 30 -20.49 -34.01 55.81
N THR A 31 -20.43 -32.94 56.60
CA THR A 31 -19.16 -32.34 57.05
C THR A 31 -18.80 -32.66 58.51
N GLY A 32 -19.76 -33.05 59.34
CA GLY A 32 -19.55 -33.37 60.77
C GLY A 32 -19.36 -32.15 61.68
N GLU A 33 -19.49 -30.93 61.16
CA GLU A 33 -19.37 -29.71 61.96
C GLU A 33 -20.66 -29.44 62.75
N ALA A 34 -20.49 -29.05 64.02
CA ALA A 34 -21.60 -28.76 64.93
C ALA A 34 -21.79 -27.25 65.11
N ARG A 35 -23.00 -26.74 64.86
CA ARG A 35 -23.39 -25.34 65.10
C ARG A 35 -24.64 -25.23 65.95
N LEU A 36 -24.73 -24.20 66.78
CA LEU A 36 -25.97 -23.82 67.46
C LEU A 36 -26.89 -23.11 66.48
N ALA A 37 -28.13 -23.57 66.34
CA ALA A 37 -29.13 -22.98 65.45
C ALA A 37 -30.39 -22.58 66.19
N ASP A 38 -31.00 -21.47 65.77
CA ASP A 38 -32.26 -20.98 66.32
C ASP A 38 -33.45 -21.79 65.79
N LYS A 39 -34.42 -22.03 66.67
CA LYS A 39 -35.64 -22.80 66.41
C LYS A 39 -36.46 -22.32 65.20
N GLU A 40 -36.33 -21.07 64.81
CA GLU A 40 -37.01 -20.48 63.64
C GLU A 40 -36.56 -21.10 62.31
N GLU A 41 -35.35 -21.68 62.23
CA GLU A 41 -34.83 -22.35 61.03
C GLU A 41 -35.61 -23.63 60.67
N LEU A 42 -36.37 -24.20 61.62
CA LEU A 42 -37.21 -25.39 61.44
C LEU A 42 -38.70 -25.09 61.25
N ARG A 43 -39.12 -23.81 61.33
CA ARG A 43 -40.54 -23.43 61.18
C ARG A 43 -40.91 -23.32 59.70
N GLY A 44 -41.34 -24.44 59.13
CA GLY A 44 -41.82 -24.52 57.74
C GLY A 44 -41.59 -25.88 57.09
N VAL A 45 -40.78 -26.73 57.71
CA VAL A 45 -40.44 -28.06 57.21
C VAL A 45 -41.11 -29.12 58.09
N GLY A 46 -41.91 -30.02 57.50
CA GLY A 46 -42.50 -31.14 58.23
C GLY A 46 -41.44 -32.13 58.71
N ILE A 47 -41.73 -32.96 59.70
CA ILE A 47 -40.88 -34.10 60.10
C ILE A 47 -41.44 -35.35 59.43
N SER A 48 -40.57 -36.08 58.75
CA SER A 48 -40.88 -37.34 58.09
C SER A 48 -40.68 -38.53 59.03
N ASN A 49 -39.69 -38.48 59.93
CA ASN A 49 -39.43 -39.56 60.89
C ASN A 49 -38.60 -39.09 62.09
N ILE A 50 -38.70 -39.76 63.24
CA ILE A 50 -37.81 -39.56 64.39
C ILE A 50 -37.23 -40.91 64.81
N THR A 51 -35.92 -41.04 64.70
CA THR A 51 -35.17 -42.25 65.06
C THR A 51 -34.31 -41.99 66.30
N LYS A 52 -34.34 -42.92 67.25
CA LYS A 52 -33.53 -42.87 68.48
C LYS A 52 -32.47 -43.96 68.43
N SER A 53 -31.23 -43.62 68.74
CA SER A 53 -30.15 -44.58 68.97
C SER A 53 -29.47 -44.28 70.29
N LYS A 54 -29.01 -45.33 70.98
CA LYS A 54 -28.19 -45.21 72.20
C LYS A 54 -26.86 -45.86 71.94
N ASN A 55 -25.78 -45.15 72.21
CA ASN A 55 -24.42 -45.69 72.17
C ASN A 55 -23.67 -45.23 73.42
N GLY A 56 -23.43 -46.18 74.34
CA GLY A 56 -22.88 -45.86 75.65
C GLY A 56 -23.79 -44.95 76.49
N LYS A 57 -23.23 -43.86 77.02
CA LYS A 57 -23.92 -42.83 77.84
C LYS A 57 -24.69 -41.82 77.00
N THR A 58 -24.52 -41.83 75.69
CA THR A 58 -25.09 -40.84 74.79
C THR A 58 -26.32 -41.43 74.10
N THR A 59 -27.44 -40.73 74.27
CA THR A 59 -28.66 -40.99 73.52
C THR A 59 -28.77 -39.95 72.41
N THR A 60 -28.79 -40.42 71.17
CA THR A 60 -28.96 -39.58 69.99
C THR A 60 -30.40 -39.69 69.50
N ILE A 61 -31.09 -38.56 69.43
CA ILE A 61 -32.40 -38.41 68.79
C ILE A 61 -32.16 -37.75 67.44
N THR A 62 -32.45 -38.45 66.35
CA THR A 62 -32.38 -37.93 64.98
C THR A 62 -33.78 -37.64 64.45
N ILE A 63 -33.96 -36.42 63.98
CA ILE A 63 -35.19 -35.90 63.40
C ILE A 63 -34.97 -35.76 61.88
N HIS A 64 -35.71 -36.50 61.09
CA HIS A 64 -35.71 -36.42 59.62
C HIS A 64 -36.82 -35.47 59.17
N THR A 65 -36.53 -34.56 58.25
CA THR A 65 -37.51 -33.58 57.74
C THR A 65 -38.08 -33.98 56.38
N THR A 66 -39.22 -33.40 55.99
CA THR A 66 -39.96 -33.71 54.76
C THR A 66 -39.31 -33.14 53.50
N ASP A 67 -38.36 -32.21 53.65
CA ASP A 67 -37.53 -31.67 52.56
C ASP A 67 -36.23 -32.47 52.32
N GLY A 68 -36.02 -33.56 53.08
CA GLY A 68 -34.84 -34.43 52.95
C GLY A 68 -33.67 -34.10 53.91
N GLY A 69 -33.82 -33.08 54.76
CA GLY A 69 -32.86 -32.78 55.83
C GLY A 69 -32.90 -33.76 57.01
N SER A 70 -31.85 -33.75 57.85
CA SER A 70 -31.79 -34.53 59.09
C SER A 70 -31.01 -33.79 60.17
N TYR A 71 -31.55 -33.78 61.40
CA TYR A 71 -31.01 -33.02 62.55
C TYR A 71 -30.87 -33.94 63.76
N GLN A 72 -29.78 -33.83 64.52
CA GLN A 72 -29.49 -34.71 65.65
C GLN A 72 -29.36 -33.95 66.97
N VAL A 73 -29.98 -34.46 68.03
CA VAL A 73 -29.77 -33.99 69.41
C VAL A 73 -29.13 -35.13 70.20
N GLN A 74 -27.99 -34.85 70.84
CA GLN A 74 -27.30 -35.80 71.70
C GLN A 74 -27.48 -35.40 73.17
N LEU A 75 -27.90 -36.35 73.99
CA LEU A 75 -28.07 -36.20 75.43
C LEU A 75 -27.16 -37.18 76.15
N GLU A 76 -26.40 -36.71 77.14
CA GLU A 76 -25.59 -37.57 78.00
C GLU A 76 -26.29 -37.82 79.34
N ASP A 77 -26.24 -39.07 79.83
CA ASP A 77 -26.75 -39.44 81.14
C ASP A 77 -26.03 -38.64 82.26
N GLY A 78 -26.80 -37.99 83.16
CA GLY A 78 -26.26 -37.31 84.35
C GLY A 78 -25.64 -38.28 85.36
N GLY A 79 -24.79 -37.79 86.27
CA GLY A 79 -23.92 -38.60 87.15
C GLY A 79 -24.60 -39.62 88.09
N ASP A 80 -25.92 -39.64 88.19
CA ASP A 80 -26.75 -40.56 88.98
C ASP A 80 -27.70 -41.44 88.12
N GLY A 81 -27.69 -41.28 86.79
CA GLY A 81 -28.35 -42.19 85.84
C GLY A 81 -29.87 -42.10 85.73
N TYR A 82 -30.54 -41.13 86.38
CA TYR A 82 -31.99 -40.96 86.31
C TYR A 82 -32.41 -39.83 85.35
N THR A 83 -33.50 -40.04 84.60
CA THR A 83 -34.08 -39.03 83.70
C THR A 83 -35.17 -38.23 84.43
N PRO A 84 -35.16 -36.88 84.40
CA PRO A 84 -36.19 -36.06 85.03
C PRO A 84 -37.60 -36.25 84.43
N GLU A 85 -38.62 -36.10 85.27
CA GLU A 85 -40.04 -36.21 84.94
C GLU A 85 -40.72 -34.81 84.88
N PHE A 86 -41.67 -34.64 83.97
CA PHE A 86 -42.40 -33.39 83.76
C PHE A 86 -43.92 -33.61 83.80
N LYS A 87 -44.68 -32.68 84.39
CA LYS A 87 -46.16 -32.70 84.36
C LYS A 87 -46.74 -31.29 84.23
N LEU A 88 -47.92 -31.19 83.63
CA LEU A 88 -48.76 -29.98 83.67
C LEU A 88 -49.91 -30.21 84.67
N GLU A 89 -50.03 -29.35 85.68
CA GLU A 89 -51.06 -29.42 86.71
C GLU A 89 -51.90 -28.14 86.68
N GLY A 90 -53.09 -28.21 86.06
CA GLY A 90 -53.89 -27.03 85.76
C GLY A 90 -53.22 -26.15 84.70
N THR A 91 -52.98 -24.89 85.04
CA THR A 91 -52.27 -23.91 84.19
C THR A 91 -50.77 -23.83 84.46
N VAL A 92 -50.25 -24.62 85.42
CA VAL A 92 -48.88 -24.53 85.92
C VAL A 92 -48.06 -25.77 85.51
N PHE A 93 -46.98 -25.56 84.77
CA PHE A 93 -46.03 -26.60 84.37
C PHE A 93 -45.05 -26.90 85.51
N LYS A 94 -44.76 -28.18 85.80
CA LYS A 94 -43.91 -28.63 86.92
C LYS A 94 -42.95 -29.74 86.51
N TRP A 95 -41.87 -29.92 87.27
CA TRP A 95 -40.87 -30.98 87.07
C TRP A 95 -40.36 -31.59 88.40
N LYS A 96 -39.79 -32.80 88.35
CA LYS A 96 -39.06 -33.47 89.44
C LYS A 96 -38.14 -34.57 88.93
N PHE A 97 -37.16 -35.01 89.71
CA PHE A 97 -36.47 -36.28 89.43
C PHE A 97 -37.28 -37.50 89.93
N PRO A 98 -37.09 -38.72 89.38
CA PRO A 98 -37.85 -39.90 89.78
C PRO A 98 -37.71 -40.27 91.27
N ASN A 99 -36.56 -39.95 91.87
CA ASN A 99 -36.25 -40.14 93.30
C ASN A 99 -36.79 -38.99 94.19
N GLU A 100 -37.36 -37.94 93.62
CA GLU A 100 -37.97 -36.83 94.35
C GLU A 100 -39.49 -37.05 94.49
N SER A 101 -40.03 -36.69 95.66
CA SER A 101 -41.46 -36.82 95.96
C SER A 101 -42.27 -35.54 95.70
N GLN A 102 -41.61 -34.39 95.55
CA GLN A 102 -42.26 -33.08 95.37
C GLN A 102 -42.04 -32.56 93.94
N TRP A 103 -43.03 -31.88 93.39
CA TRP A 103 -42.98 -31.28 92.06
C TRP A 103 -42.67 -29.78 92.14
N THR A 104 -41.65 -29.33 91.43
CA THR A 104 -41.24 -27.92 91.35
C THR A 104 -41.92 -27.21 90.18
N THR A 105 -42.50 -26.03 90.43
CA THR A 105 -43.13 -25.20 89.39
C THR A 105 -42.10 -24.57 88.45
N LEU A 106 -42.39 -24.60 87.14
CA LEU A 106 -41.59 -24.00 86.09
C LEU A 106 -42.21 -22.69 85.57
N PHE A 107 -43.49 -22.67 85.16
CA PHE A 107 -44.23 -21.45 84.77
C PHE A 107 -45.76 -21.66 84.73
N ASP A 108 -46.53 -20.55 84.73
CA ASP A 108 -47.99 -20.53 84.51
C ASP A 108 -48.33 -20.02 83.10
N THR A 109 -49.28 -20.67 82.43
CA THR A 109 -49.72 -20.38 81.05
C THR A 109 -50.61 -19.15 80.89
N THR A 110 -51.11 -18.56 81.97
CA THR A 110 -52.00 -17.38 81.94
C THR A 110 -51.27 -16.07 81.67
N SER A 111 -49.95 -15.99 81.87
CA SER A 111 -49.14 -14.78 81.67
C SER A 111 -48.97 -14.33 80.20
N PHE A 112 -49.55 -15.06 79.24
CA PHE A 112 -49.37 -14.85 77.79
C PHE A 112 -50.59 -14.24 77.07
N LYS A 113 -51.60 -13.74 77.80
CA LYS A 113 -52.80 -13.14 77.20
C LYS A 113 -53.02 -11.72 77.73
N GLY A 114 -53.11 -10.74 76.81
CA GLY A 114 -53.61 -9.41 77.11
C GLY A 114 -55.14 -9.40 77.24
N GLU A 115 -55.68 -8.50 78.07
CA GLU A 115 -57.12 -8.39 78.29
C GLU A 115 -57.87 -7.92 77.03
N LYS A 116 -59.10 -8.40 76.85
CA LYS A 116 -59.99 -7.97 75.76
C LYS A 116 -60.49 -6.56 76.06
N GLY A 117 -60.46 -5.65 75.07
CA GLY A 117 -61.02 -4.30 75.22
C GLY A 117 -62.54 -4.31 75.48
N ASN A 118 -63.02 -3.31 76.22
CA ASN A 118 -64.44 -3.17 76.58
C ASN A 118 -65.28 -2.69 75.38
N ASP A 119 -66.50 -3.22 75.25
CA ASP A 119 -67.47 -2.78 74.24
C ASP A 119 -67.99 -1.36 74.54
N GLY A 120 -68.33 -0.58 73.51
CA GLY A 120 -68.87 0.77 73.66
C GLY A 120 -70.30 0.82 74.21
N VAL A 121 -70.64 1.88 74.97
CA VAL A 121 -71.96 2.06 75.57
C VAL A 121 -72.97 2.65 74.57
N GLY A 122 -73.92 1.84 74.10
CA GLY A 122 -75.09 2.25 73.31
C GLY A 122 -76.33 2.57 74.15
N ILE A 123 -77.43 2.98 73.50
CA ILE A 123 -78.76 3.15 74.14
C ILE A 123 -79.45 1.79 74.21
N SER A 124 -79.87 1.35 75.40
CA SER A 124 -80.57 0.08 75.58
C SER A 124 -82.09 0.22 75.53
N GLU A 125 -82.64 1.32 76.03
CA GLU A 125 -84.10 1.51 76.13
C GLU A 125 -84.44 3.00 76.21
N ILE A 126 -85.57 3.40 75.63
CA ILE A 126 -86.16 4.73 75.84
C ILE A 126 -87.58 4.54 76.37
N THR A 127 -87.83 4.99 77.59
CA THR A 127 -89.16 4.96 78.21
C THR A 127 -89.70 6.37 78.36
N HIS A 128 -91.02 6.52 78.47
CA HIS A 128 -91.63 7.82 78.78
C HIS A 128 -92.73 7.69 79.81
N THR A 129 -92.88 8.72 80.64
CA THR A 129 -93.93 8.80 81.66
C THR A 129 -94.60 10.16 81.56
N LYS A 130 -95.93 10.19 81.41
CA LYS A 130 -96.69 11.45 81.35
C LYS A 130 -97.34 11.76 82.70
N ARG A 131 -97.13 12.97 83.21
CA ARG A 131 -97.71 13.46 84.45
C ARG A 131 -98.12 14.92 84.28
N GLY A 132 -99.42 15.16 84.19
CA GLY A 132 -99.97 16.50 83.89
C GLY A 132 -99.57 16.97 82.49
N LYS A 133 -99.10 18.21 82.38
CA LYS A 133 -98.56 18.78 81.12
C LYS A 133 -97.14 18.28 80.80
N THR A 134 -96.49 17.49 81.65
CA THR A 134 -95.09 17.10 81.43
C THR A 134 -94.98 15.62 81.05
N THR A 135 -94.27 15.33 79.97
CA THR A 135 -93.80 13.99 79.60
C THR A 135 -92.32 13.89 79.91
N THR A 136 -91.93 13.02 80.83
CA THR A 136 -90.51 12.72 81.08
C THR A 136 -90.10 11.51 80.26
N ILE A 137 -89.13 11.69 79.37
CA ILE A 137 -88.50 10.63 78.59
C ILE A 137 -87.19 10.25 79.28
N THR A 138 -87.01 8.96 79.57
CA THR A 138 -85.79 8.41 80.16
C THR A 138 -85.06 7.54 79.16
N ILE A 139 -83.83 7.92 78.82
CA ILE A 139 -82.94 7.13 77.96
C ILE A 139 -82.05 6.29 78.88
N LYS A 140 -82.21 4.97 78.85
CA LYS A 140 -81.34 4.01 79.53
C LYS A 140 -80.25 3.54 78.58
N LYS A 141 -79.02 3.52 79.07
CA LYS A 141 -77.84 3.09 78.34
C LYS A 141 -77.54 1.61 78.64
N THR A 142 -76.82 0.97 77.73
CA THR A 142 -76.37 -0.44 77.84
C THR A 142 -75.47 -0.71 79.04
N ASP A 143 -74.84 0.33 79.62
CA ASP A 143 -74.09 0.25 80.87
C ASP A 143 -74.97 0.32 82.15
N GLY A 144 -76.29 0.45 81.98
CA GLY A 144 -77.26 0.53 83.06
C GLY A 144 -77.57 1.95 83.55
N SER A 145 -76.81 2.97 83.14
CA SER A 145 -77.06 4.37 83.50
C SER A 145 -78.27 4.95 82.75
N SER A 146 -78.98 5.91 83.35
CA SER A 146 -80.19 6.52 82.76
C SER A 146 -80.10 8.04 82.74
N HIS A 147 -80.60 8.67 81.67
CA HIS A 147 -80.71 10.11 81.53
C HIS A 147 -82.18 10.54 81.28
N PRO A 148 -82.88 11.07 82.30
CA PRO A 148 -84.23 11.59 82.12
C PRO A 148 -84.21 13.04 81.64
N PHE A 149 -85.10 13.38 80.71
CA PHE A 149 -85.42 14.76 80.35
C PHE A 149 -86.92 14.93 80.18
N SER A 150 -87.41 16.14 80.45
CA SER A 150 -88.84 16.44 80.43
C SER A 150 -89.21 17.36 79.28
N VAL A 151 -90.31 17.02 78.60
CA VAL A 151 -90.99 17.81 77.58
C VAL A 151 -92.34 18.26 78.14
N GLU A 152 -92.70 19.53 77.97
CA GLU A 152 -94.04 20.02 78.32
C GLU A 152 -94.95 20.03 77.08
N ASP A 153 -96.22 19.63 77.26
CA ASP A 153 -97.28 19.72 76.26
C ASP A 153 -97.57 21.19 75.93
N GLY A 154 -97.74 21.49 74.63
CA GLY A 154 -98.21 22.81 74.17
C GLY A 154 -99.62 23.15 74.66
N GLU A 155 -99.99 24.44 74.66
CA GLU A 155 -101.34 24.85 75.02
C GLU A 155 -102.39 24.31 74.04
N LYS A 156 -103.55 23.92 74.55
CA LYS A 156 -104.61 23.25 73.79
C LYS A 156 -105.23 24.22 72.77
N GLY A 157 -104.85 24.13 71.50
CA GLY A 157 -105.51 24.91 70.44
C GLY A 157 -104.65 25.32 69.24
N ASN A 158 -103.35 25.07 69.24
CA ASN A 158 -102.46 25.06 68.07
C ASN A 158 -101.29 24.12 68.41
N ASP A 159 -100.50 23.67 67.42
CA ASP A 159 -99.17 23.04 67.59
C ASP A 159 -99.06 21.53 67.27
N GLY A 160 -99.52 21.12 66.07
CA GLY A 160 -98.93 19.97 65.35
C GLY A 160 -97.47 20.20 64.94
N LYS A 161 -96.64 20.77 65.83
CA LYS A 161 -95.23 21.11 65.59
C LYS A 161 -94.36 19.93 66.00
N ASN A 162 -93.52 19.47 65.08
CA ASN A 162 -92.66 18.33 65.33
C ASN A 162 -91.44 18.73 66.20
N PRO A 163 -90.95 17.84 67.08
CA PRO A 163 -89.66 18.03 67.72
C PRO A 163 -88.53 17.91 66.69
N GLU A 164 -87.61 18.87 66.69
CA GLU A 164 -86.41 18.89 65.85
C GLU A 164 -85.16 18.57 66.68
N PHE A 165 -84.48 17.47 66.37
CA PHE A 165 -83.22 17.09 67.01
C PHE A 165 -82.02 17.50 66.16
N GLN A 166 -80.95 17.95 66.82
CA GLN A 166 -79.68 18.28 66.17
C GLN A 166 -78.52 17.92 67.09
N LEU A 167 -77.50 17.26 66.55
CA LEU A 167 -76.23 17.10 67.26
C LEU A 167 -75.44 18.41 67.17
N GLY A 168 -75.39 19.16 68.27
CA GLY A 168 -74.56 20.35 68.43
C GLY A 168 -73.09 20.01 68.68
N SER A 169 -72.26 21.04 68.89
CA SER A 169 -70.83 20.88 69.15
C SER A 169 -70.54 20.10 70.44
N THR A 170 -71.34 20.30 71.49
CA THR A 170 -71.13 19.67 72.82
C THR A 170 -72.25 18.73 73.26
N HIS A 171 -73.48 18.87 72.73
CA HIS A 171 -74.66 18.09 73.16
C HIS A 171 -75.52 17.71 71.94
N LEU A 172 -76.23 16.58 72.01
CA LEU A 172 -77.47 16.42 71.25
C LEU A 172 -78.48 17.41 71.85
N GLN A 173 -79.14 18.19 71.01
CA GLN A 173 -80.04 19.26 71.39
C GLN A 173 -81.38 19.09 70.68
N TRP A 174 -82.45 19.63 71.26
CA TRP A 174 -83.79 19.56 70.70
C TRP A 174 -84.55 20.89 70.86
N ARG A 175 -85.56 21.10 70.01
CA ARG A 175 -86.56 22.20 70.12
C ARG A 175 -87.86 21.78 69.47
N LEU A 176 -88.95 22.52 69.67
CA LEU A 176 -90.15 22.39 68.84
C LEU A 176 -89.99 23.22 67.54
N GLN A 177 -90.56 22.73 66.44
CA GLN A 177 -90.50 23.39 65.14
C GLN A 177 -90.99 24.86 65.23
N GLY A 178 -90.12 25.81 64.90
CA GLY A 178 -90.38 27.25 64.97
C GLY A 178 -89.81 27.97 66.20
N GLU A 179 -89.31 27.25 67.22
CA GLU A 179 -88.62 27.87 68.36
C GLU A 179 -87.24 28.39 67.95
N SER A 180 -86.86 29.58 68.43
CA SER A 180 -85.55 30.18 68.11
C SER A 180 -84.40 29.61 68.94
N GLN A 181 -84.69 29.00 70.10
CA GLN A 181 -83.68 28.44 71.00
C GLN A 181 -83.79 26.92 71.12
N ARG A 182 -82.64 26.23 71.14
CA ARG A 182 -82.55 24.77 71.37
C ARG A 182 -82.20 24.47 72.82
N LYS A 183 -82.75 23.38 73.35
CA LYS A 183 -82.51 22.84 74.70
C LYS A 183 -81.52 21.67 74.61
N ASN A 184 -80.60 21.56 75.57
CA ASN A 184 -79.65 20.44 75.63
C ASN A 184 -80.37 19.16 76.05
N LEU A 185 -80.07 18.05 75.36
CA LEU A 185 -80.58 16.72 75.68
C LEU A 185 -79.50 15.86 76.37
N ILE A 186 -78.43 15.49 75.68
CA ILE A 186 -77.36 14.65 76.24
C ILE A 186 -75.99 15.13 75.73
N PRO A 187 -74.93 15.21 76.56
CA PRO A 187 -73.59 15.56 76.10
C PRO A 187 -73.12 14.59 75.01
N LYS A 188 -72.48 15.10 73.96
CA LYS A 188 -72.00 14.32 72.80
C LYS A 188 -70.99 13.25 73.22
N GLU A 189 -70.13 13.55 74.19
CA GLU A 189 -69.13 12.60 74.73
C GLU A 189 -69.76 11.40 75.43
N GLN A 190 -71.00 11.53 75.91
CA GLN A 190 -71.70 10.43 76.57
C GLN A 190 -72.40 9.46 75.60
N ILE A 191 -72.38 9.75 74.30
CA ILE A 191 -73.03 8.97 73.25
C ILE A 191 -72.08 8.62 72.09
N ARG A 192 -70.76 8.76 72.29
CA ARG A 192 -69.71 8.38 71.32
C ARG A 192 -68.63 7.56 72.02
N GLY A 193 -68.14 6.51 71.37
CA GLY A 193 -66.96 5.77 71.84
C GLY A 193 -65.69 6.61 71.69
N ALA A 194 -64.67 6.29 72.51
CA ALA A 194 -63.39 6.97 72.45
C ALA A 194 -62.76 6.86 71.05
N THR A 195 -62.21 7.96 70.54
CA THR A 195 -61.54 8.03 69.23
C THR A 195 -60.04 8.11 69.41
N ILE A 196 -59.25 7.65 68.43
CA ILE A 196 -57.79 7.78 68.45
C ILE A 196 -57.41 9.26 68.33
N THR A 197 -56.68 9.79 69.31
CA THR A 197 -56.14 11.16 69.32
C THR A 197 -54.69 11.21 68.84
N ASN A 198 -53.92 10.16 69.10
CA ASN A 198 -52.51 10.11 68.69
C ASN A 198 -52.06 8.67 68.40
N VAL A 199 -51.11 8.51 67.48
CA VAL A 199 -50.31 7.28 67.33
C VAL A 199 -48.86 7.72 67.19
N ALA A 200 -48.06 7.47 68.22
CA ALA A 200 -46.68 7.93 68.27
C ALA A 200 -45.72 6.79 68.60
N LYS A 201 -44.53 6.84 68.01
CA LYS A 201 -43.42 6.01 68.48
C LYS A 201 -42.99 6.51 69.86
N THR A 202 -43.07 5.65 70.85
CA THR A 202 -42.75 5.98 72.25
C THR A 202 -41.47 5.32 72.73
N ALA A 203 -41.01 4.26 72.05
CA ALA A 203 -39.71 3.64 72.30
C ALA A 203 -39.12 3.02 71.02
N GLY A 204 -37.80 2.85 70.99
CA GLY A 204 -37.05 2.32 69.85
C GLY A 204 -36.45 3.42 68.96
N ASN A 205 -35.35 3.08 68.28
CA ASN A 205 -34.52 4.02 67.53
C ASN A 205 -34.73 3.95 66.01
N GLY A 206 -35.63 3.10 65.51
CA GLY A 206 -35.84 2.93 64.07
C GLY A 206 -34.71 2.20 63.35
N ALA A 207 -33.79 1.56 64.07
CA ALA A 207 -32.67 0.87 63.44
C ALA A 207 -33.14 -0.40 62.71
N PRO A 208 -32.50 -0.75 61.57
CA PRO A 208 -32.79 -1.99 60.89
C PRO A 208 -32.56 -3.21 61.79
N GLY A 209 -33.52 -4.13 61.81
CA GLY A 209 -33.48 -5.34 62.64
C GLY A 209 -33.85 -5.14 64.11
N THR A 210 -34.32 -3.96 64.50
CA THR A 210 -34.81 -3.68 65.86
C THR A 210 -36.33 -3.54 65.88
N THR A 211 -36.93 -3.65 67.07
CA THR A 211 -38.36 -3.43 67.28
C THR A 211 -38.59 -2.05 67.89
N ASP A 212 -39.46 -1.27 67.27
CA ASP A 212 -39.97 0.00 67.81
C ASP A 212 -41.33 -0.23 68.49
N THR A 213 -41.63 0.55 69.54
CA THR A 213 -42.94 0.53 70.22
C THR A 213 -43.71 1.79 69.84
N TYR A 214 -44.93 1.58 69.35
CA TYR A 214 -45.89 2.63 69.06
C TYR A 214 -47.02 2.58 70.07
N THR A 215 -47.39 3.74 70.58
CA THR A 215 -48.52 3.92 71.50
C THR A 215 -49.62 4.70 70.81
N ILE A 216 -50.81 4.11 70.79
CA ILE A 216 -52.06 4.75 70.42
C ILE A 216 -52.62 5.40 71.68
N THR A 217 -52.92 6.70 71.63
CA THR A 217 -53.67 7.41 72.68
C THR A 217 -55.09 7.66 72.18
N LEU A 218 -56.07 7.41 73.03
CA LEU A 218 -57.48 7.67 72.77
C LEU A 218 -57.93 9.01 73.37
N SER A 219 -59.13 9.47 73.03
CA SER A 219 -59.71 10.74 73.49
C SER A 219 -60.14 10.75 74.95
N ASP A 220 -60.12 9.59 75.60
CA ASP A 220 -60.39 9.39 77.03
C ASP A 220 -59.10 9.13 77.84
N ASP A 221 -57.95 9.47 77.27
CA ASP A 221 -56.59 9.30 77.83
C ASP A 221 -56.13 7.83 78.01
N GLN A 222 -56.91 6.85 77.56
CA GLN A 222 -56.43 5.47 77.51
C GLN A 222 -55.36 5.28 76.43
N THR A 223 -54.40 4.40 76.69
CA THR A 223 -53.30 4.11 75.76
C THR A 223 -53.14 2.63 75.47
N PHE A 224 -52.90 2.29 74.20
CA PHE A 224 -52.62 0.92 73.73
C PHE A 224 -51.28 0.90 73.02
N SER A 225 -50.36 0.05 73.48
CA SER A 225 -49.04 -0.09 72.85
C SER A 225 -48.96 -1.34 71.98
N PHE A 226 -48.35 -1.21 70.81
CA PHE A 226 -48.02 -2.31 69.92
C PHE A 226 -46.58 -2.16 69.41
N SER A 227 -45.98 -3.29 69.05
CA SER A 227 -44.60 -3.34 68.57
C SER A 227 -44.54 -3.47 67.06
N VAL A 228 -43.63 -2.75 66.42
CA VAL A 228 -43.35 -2.82 64.97
C VAL A 228 -41.90 -3.23 64.79
N TYR A 229 -41.66 -4.36 64.12
CA TYR A 229 -40.31 -4.80 63.79
C TYR A 229 -39.82 -4.08 62.53
N ASN A 230 -38.71 -3.34 62.66
CA ASN A 230 -38.02 -2.76 61.52
C ASN A 230 -37.23 -3.88 60.84
N GLY A 231 -37.51 -4.17 59.57
CA GLY A 231 -36.76 -5.15 58.80
C GLY A 231 -35.25 -4.86 58.86
N ARG A 232 -34.41 -5.90 58.91
CA ARG A 232 -32.97 -5.71 58.71
C ARG A 232 -32.76 -5.16 57.30
N ASP A 233 -31.77 -4.28 57.13
CA ASP A 233 -31.32 -3.90 55.79
C ASP A 233 -30.83 -5.17 55.10
N GLY A 234 -31.62 -5.65 54.14
CA GLY A 234 -31.25 -6.81 53.36
C GLY A 234 -30.20 -6.42 52.33
N SER A 235 -29.03 -7.05 52.37
CA SER A 235 -28.14 -7.13 51.19
C SER A 235 -28.70 -8.16 50.19
N GLY A 236 -29.96 -8.01 49.82
CA GLY A 236 -30.67 -8.90 48.92
C GLY A 236 -30.85 -8.25 47.57
N SER A 237 -30.52 -8.97 46.49
CA SER A 237 -30.62 -8.55 45.08
C SER A 237 -32.02 -8.17 44.57
N GLY A 238 -33.00 -7.96 45.47
CA GLY A 238 -34.37 -7.58 45.14
C GLY A 238 -34.77 -6.19 45.60
N ASP A 239 -33.87 -5.43 46.24
CA ASP A 239 -34.12 -4.04 46.54
C ASP A 239 -33.87 -3.19 45.28
N MET A 240 -34.90 -2.51 44.79
CA MET A 240 -34.80 -1.57 43.66
C MET A 240 -34.09 -0.29 44.11
N LEU A 241 -32.91 -0.43 44.70
CA LEU A 241 -31.92 0.62 44.83
C LEU A 241 -31.66 1.14 43.43
N LYS A 242 -32.21 2.32 43.13
CA LYS A 242 -32.02 3.11 41.89
C LYS A 242 -30.95 2.50 41.00
N ALA A 243 -31.35 1.55 40.15
CA ALA A 243 -30.43 0.99 39.18
C ALA A 243 -29.98 2.18 38.33
N ASN A 244 -28.75 2.64 38.55
CA ASN A 244 -28.03 3.37 37.52
C ASN A 244 -27.86 2.34 36.42
N ASN A 245 -28.81 2.32 35.47
CA ASN A 245 -29.21 1.29 34.49
C ASN A 245 -28.09 0.65 33.61
N LEU A 246 -26.82 0.75 34.01
CA LEU A 246 -25.67 0.10 33.39
C LEU A 246 -24.62 -0.41 34.41
N SER A 247 -24.73 -0.12 35.71
CA SER A 247 -23.66 -0.45 36.70
C SER A 247 -23.72 -1.89 37.23
N ASP A 248 -24.89 -2.50 37.16
CA ASP A 248 -25.25 -3.88 37.51
C ASP A 248 -24.94 -4.89 36.38
N VAL A 249 -24.69 -4.41 35.17
CA VAL A 249 -24.20 -5.24 34.07
C VAL A 249 -22.73 -5.58 34.31
N VAL A 250 -22.50 -6.75 34.92
CA VAL A 250 -21.16 -7.30 35.27
C VAL A 250 -20.21 -7.28 34.06
N ASP A 251 -20.69 -7.67 32.89
CA ASP A 251 -19.96 -7.57 31.63
C ASP A 251 -20.75 -6.79 30.59
N LYS A 252 -20.47 -5.49 30.54
CA LYS A 252 -21.06 -4.57 29.57
C LYS A 252 -20.73 -4.95 28.13
N ALA A 253 -19.61 -5.63 27.87
CA ALA A 253 -19.24 -6.07 26.53
C ALA A 253 -20.09 -7.28 26.12
N GLN A 254 -20.26 -8.27 27.00
CA GLN A 254 -21.13 -9.41 26.75
C GLN A 254 -22.60 -9.01 26.59
N ALA A 255 -23.11 -8.10 27.43
CA ALA A 255 -24.49 -7.61 27.30
C ALA A 255 -24.73 -6.86 25.99
N ARG A 256 -23.75 -6.07 25.52
CA ARG A 256 -23.79 -5.45 24.20
C ARG A 256 -23.77 -6.49 23.07
N ALA A 257 -22.94 -7.52 23.19
CA ALA A 257 -22.87 -8.60 22.21
C ALA A 257 -24.19 -9.38 22.09
N ASN A 258 -24.83 -9.70 23.23
CA ASN A 258 -26.11 -10.41 23.27
C ASN A 258 -27.27 -9.61 22.64
N LEU A 259 -27.17 -8.28 22.62
CA LEU A 259 -28.14 -7.37 22.02
C LEU A 259 -27.74 -6.92 20.61
N GLU A 260 -26.62 -7.43 20.08
CA GLU A 260 -26.06 -7.02 18.79
C GLU A 260 -25.79 -5.50 18.70
N LEU A 261 -25.53 -4.85 19.84
CA LEU A 261 -25.26 -3.42 19.94
C LEU A 261 -23.77 -3.14 19.95
N TYR A 262 -23.29 -2.31 19.03
CA TYR A 262 -21.91 -1.84 19.05
C TYR A 262 -21.73 -0.67 20.02
N SER A 263 -20.58 -0.63 20.70
CA SER A 263 -20.17 0.56 21.45
C SER A 263 -19.82 1.71 20.50
N ILE A 264 -19.90 2.95 21.01
CA ILE A 264 -19.47 4.14 20.28
C ILE A 264 -18.03 3.98 19.77
N ALA A 265 -17.11 3.45 20.58
CA ALA A 265 -15.73 3.22 20.18
C ALA A 265 -15.60 2.22 19.00
N GLN A 266 -16.39 1.14 19.00
CA GLN A 266 -16.40 0.18 17.88
C GLN A 266 -16.98 0.80 16.61
N ILE A 267 -18.05 1.59 16.72
CA ILE A 267 -18.64 2.32 15.59
C ILE A 267 -17.64 3.34 15.04
N THR A 268 -16.98 4.10 15.91
CA THR A 268 -15.95 5.07 15.51
C THR A 268 -14.78 4.39 14.79
N ALA A 269 -14.30 3.25 15.30
CA ALA A 269 -13.22 2.49 14.66
C ALA A 269 -13.63 1.94 13.27
N LEU A 270 -14.87 1.45 13.12
CA LEU A 270 -15.41 1.02 11.83
C LEU A 270 -15.51 2.18 10.84
N LEU A 271 -16.06 3.32 11.27
CA LEU A 271 -16.25 4.51 10.44
C LEU A 271 -14.93 5.15 10.02
N GLN A 272 -13.90 5.11 10.88
CA GLN A 272 -12.57 5.67 10.57
C GLN A 272 -11.94 5.05 9.33
N ASN A 273 -12.31 3.83 8.94
CA ASN A 273 -11.75 3.14 7.78
C ASN A 273 -12.68 3.12 6.56
N MET A 274 -13.84 3.79 6.59
CA MET A 274 -14.81 3.73 5.47
C MET A 274 -14.56 4.76 4.37
N LEU A 275 -14.01 5.94 4.67
CA LEU A 275 -13.67 6.98 3.68
C LEU A 275 -12.35 7.65 4.07
N THR A 276 -11.24 6.95 3.83
CA THR A 276 -9.89 7.49 4.05
C THR A 276 -9.25 7.83 2.72
N SER A 277 -8.31 8.78 2.71
CA SER A 277 -7.46 8.99 1.53
C SER A 277 -6.69 7.74 1.14
N GLU A 278 -6.45 6.83 2.10
CA GLU A 278 -5.84 5.53 1.85
C GLU A 278 -6.79 4.59 1.10
N ASN A 279 -8.03 4.38 1.58
CA ASN A 279 -8.97 3.45 0.94
C ASN A 279 -9.56 3.96 -0.39
N LEU A 280 -9.64 5.28 -0.57
CA LEU A 280 -10.08 5.90 -1.82
C LEU A 280 -9.04 5.71 -2.92
N ASN A 281 -7.76 5.73 -2.55
CA ASN A 281 -6.62 5.58 -3.45
C ASN A 281 -6.03 4.15 -3.48
N ALA A 282 -6.46 3.25 -2.60
CA ALA A 282 -5.91 1.88 -2.48
C ALA A 282 -6.19 0.99 -3.69
N VAL A 283 -7.19 1.33 -4.51
CA VAL A 283 -7.57 0.57 -5.69
C VAL A 283 -7.74 1.52 -6.87
N ALA A 284 -7.15 1.19 -8.02
CA ALA A 284 -7.39 1.91 -9.26
C ALA A 284 -8.88 1.82 -9.63
N ARG A 285 -9.54 2.97 -9.78
CA ARG A 285 -10.97 3.05 -10.14
C ARG A 285 -11.11 3.44 -11.60
N THR A 286 -11.97 2.74 -12.33
CA THR A 286 -12.37 3.12 -13.68
C THR A 286 -13.52 4.11 -13.61
N LEU A 287 -13.31 5.33 -14.12
CA LEU A 287 -14.34 6.32 -14.30
C LEU A 287 -14.94 6.17 -15.71
N ALA A 288 -16.16 5.66 -15.81
CA ALA A 288 -16.89 5.59 -17.07
C ALA A 288 -17.77 6.83 -17.25
N GLY A 289 -17.74 7.45 -18.43
CA GLY A 289 -18.61 8.58 -18.76
C GLY A 289 -18.27 9.90 -18.04
N LEU A 290 -17.00 10.13 -17.69
CA LEU A 290 -16.59 11.38 -17.04
C LEU A 290 -16.82 12.58 -17.97
N THR A 291 -17.79 13.43 -17.63
CA THR A 291 -17.99 14.74 -18.26
C THR A 291 -17.52 15.83 -17.30
N VAL A 292 -16.52 16.62 -17.72
CA VAL A 292 -16.03 17.77 -16.96
C VAL A 292 -16.61 19.04 -17.60
N VAL A 293 -17.50 19.71 -16.87
CA VAL A 293 -18.13 20.97 -17.31
C VAL A 293 -17.60 22.11 -16.44
N PRO A 294 -17.21 23.26 -17.01
CA PRO A 294 -16.88 24.46 -16.24
C PRO A 294 -18.04 24.84 -15.30
N GLY A 295 -17.77 25.03 -14.01
CA GLY A 295 -18.76 25.49 -13.03
C GLY A 295 -18.81 27.02 -12.90
N ASN A 296 -19.96 27.57 -12.48
CA ASN A 296 -20.11 28.98 -12.04
C ASN A 296 -19.58 30.05 -13.01
N GLY A 297 -19.96 30.00 -14.29
CA GLY A 297 -19.55 31.03 -15.25
C GLY A 297 -18.05 31.03 -15.59
N SER A 298 -17.31 30.03 -15.10
CA SER A 298 -15.96 29.76 -15.59
C SER A 298 -16.07 29.34 -17.05
N VAL A 299 -15.13 29.81 -17.85
CA VAL A 299 -15.08 29.52 -19.28
C VAL A 299 -14.12 28.36 -19.60
N SER A 300 -13.47 27.78 -18.58
CA SER A 300 -12.49 26.70 -18.72
C SER A 300 -12.84 25.45 -17.91
N ALA A 301 -12.52 24.28 -18.45
CA ALA A 301 -12.64 22.98 -17.78
C ALA A 301 -11.25 22.34 -17.69
N SER A 302 -10.90 21.77 -16.55
CA SER A 302 -9.56 21.21 -16.35
C SER A 302 -9.58 19.85 -15.66
N LEU A 303 -8.70 18.95 -16.10
CA LEU A 303 -8.33 17.72 -15.41
C LEU A 303 -6.82 17.76 -15.11
N PHE A 304 -6.48 17.75 -13.82
CA PHE A 304 -5.10 17.77 -13.35
C PHE A 304 -4.59 16.35 -13.14
N LEU A 305 -3.48 16.00 -13.80
CA LEU A 305 -2.78 14.74 -13.62
C LEU A 305 -1.47 15.01 -12.87
N ARG A 306 -1.27 14.35 -11.73
CA ARG A 306 0.00 14.38 -11.00
C ARG A 306 0.67 13.01 -11.07
N HIS A 307 1.83 12.98 -11.70
CA HIS A 307 2.65 11.78 -11.77
C HIS A 307 3.45 11.60 -10.46
N PRO A 308 3.71 10.37 -10.01
CA PRO A 308 4.46 10.09 -8.77
C PRO A 308 5.86 10.71 -8.71
N ASN A 309 6.48 10.99 -9.87
CA ASN A 309 7.79 11.66 -9.96
C ASN A 309 7.73 13.19 -9.77
N GLY A 310 6.57 13.74 -9.39
CA GLY A 310 6.37 15.16 -9.17
C GLY A 310 5.92 15.95 -10.41
N ARG A 311 5.90 15.34 -11.60
CA ARG A 311 5.39 16.00 -12.81
C ARG A 311 3.89 16.22 -12.75
N THR A 312 3.44 17.37 -13.22
CA THR A 312 2.05 17.80 -13.19
C THR A 312 1.62 18.28 -14.56
N TYR A 313 0.49 17.77 -15.02
CA TYR A 313 -0.12 18.13 -16.28
C TYR A 313 -1.55 18.59 -16.07
N GLU A 314 -2.00 19.49 -16.92
CA GLU A 314 -3.39 19.92 -16.99
C GLU A 314 -3.91 19.68 -18.39
N PHE A 315 -4.98 18.90 -18.48
CA PHE A 315 -5.79 18.79 -19.67
C PHE A 315 -6.85 19.87 -19.55
N PHE A 316 -6.83 20.85 -20.43
CA PHE A 316 -7.70 22.02 -20.33
C PHE A 316 -8.57 22.18 -21.58
N SER A 317 -9.75 22.74 -21.37
CA SER A 317 -10.41 23.61 -22.34
C SER A 317 -10.40 25.03 -21.79
N ASP A 318 -10.11 26.02 -22.63
CA ASP A 318 -10.16 27.43 -22.25
C ASP A 318 -11.43 28.13 -22.77
N GLY A 319 -11.65 29.36 -22.32
CA GLY A 319 -12.84 30.13 -22.69
C GLY A 319 -12.90 30.60 -24.13
N SER A 320 -11.80 30.47 -24.85
CA SER A 320 -11.74 30.75 -26.28
C SER A 320 -12.01 29.49 -27.11
N GLY A 321 -12.37 28.37 -26.47
CA GLY A 321 -12.67 27.10 -27.11
C GLY A 321 -11.43 26.29 -27.49
N ALA A 322 -10.23 26.72 -27.10
CA ALA A 322 -9.03 25.92 -27.31
C ALA A 322 -9.01 24.77 -26.30
N PHE A 323 -8.47 23.62 -26.70
CA PHE A 323 -8.22 22.50 -25.80
C PHE A 323 -6.79 22.01 -25.92
N GLY A 324 -6.21 21.51 -24.84
CA GLY A 324 -4.80 21.16 -24.86
C GLY A 324 -4.28 20.50 -23.60
N VAL A 325 -2.96 20.36 -23.57
CA VAL A 325 -2.19 19.84 -22.44
C VAL A 325 -1.15 20.88 -22.05
N TRP A 326 -1.21 21.33 -20.80
CA TRP A 326 -0.23 22.21 -20.18
C TRP A 326 0.67 21.38 -19.25
N ASP A 327 1.98 21.50 -19.40
CA ASP A 327 2.95 20.98 -18.43
C ASP A 327 3.08 22.03 -17.31
N LYS A 328 2.39 21.80 -16.19
CA LYS A 328 2.40 22.72 -15.05
C LYS A 328 3.73 22.69 -14.29
N THR A 329 4.56 21.67 -14.49
CA THR A 329 5.89 21.60 -13.89
C THR A 329 6.86 22.54 -14.60
N SER A 330 6.77 22.60 -15.92
CA SER A 330 7.64 23.45 -16.75
C SER A 330 7.02 24.79 -17.12
N ASP A 331 5.76 25.03 -16.75
CA ASP A 331 4.94 26.19 -17.09
C ASP A 331 4.84 26.49 -18.59
N GLN A 332 4.54 25.47 -19.39
CA GLN A 332 4.49 25.58 -20.85
C GLN A 332 3.39 24.69 -21.43
N ASN A 333 2.86 25.08 -22.59
CA ASN A 333 2.03 24.19 -23.40
C ASN A 333 2.86 23.00 -23.91
N VAL A 334 2.23 21.82 -23.99
CA VAL A 334 2.76 20.64 -24.69
C VAL A 334 2.04 20.48 -26.03
N LEU A 335 0.72 20.66 -26.00
CA LEU A 335 -0.19 20.60 -27.14
C LEU A 335 -1.28 21.64 -26.91
N LYS A 336 -1.59 22.45 -27.92
CA LYS A 336 -2.76 23.34 -27.90
C LYS A 336 -3.46 23.25 -29.24
N MET A 337 -4.75 22.96 -29.23
CA MET A 337 -5.60 23.00 -30.43
C MET A 337 -6.57 24.15 -30.27
N THR A 338 -6.54 25.08 -31.21
CA THR A 338 -7.50 26.18 -31.33
C THR A 338 -8.56 25.83 -32.37
N THR A 339 -9.46 26.77 -32.67
CA THR A 339 -10.41 26.64 -33.77
C THR A 339 -9.75 26.65 -35.15
N GLU A 340 -8.50 27.11 -35.24
CA GLU A 340 -7.80 27.35 -36.52
C GLU A 340 -6.65 26.36 -36.72
N GLU A 341 -5.94 25.97 -35.65
CA GLU A 341 -4.72 25.19 -35.76
C GLU A 341 -4.50 24.23 -34.59
N ALA A 342 -3.70 23.18 -34.84
CA ALA A 342 -3.16 22.29 -33.83
C ALA A 342 -1.66 22.54 -33.67
N ILE A 343 -1.27 23.10 -32.52
CA ILE A 343 0.09 23.53 -32.21
C ILE A 343 0.75 22.51 -31.28
N PHE A 344 1.87 21.95 -31.72
CA PHE A 344 2.71 21.07 -30.91
C PHE A 344 3.95 21.84 -30.44
N PHE A 345 4.07 22.05 -29.12
CA PHE A 345 5.20 22.78 -28.52
C PHE A 345 6.39 21.86 -28.22
N ARG A 346 6.24 20.56 -28.52
CA ARG A 346 7.27 19.54 -28.43
C ARG A 346 7.35 18.80 -29.76
N ARG A 347 8.49 18.15 -30.02
CA ARG A 347 8.67 17.32 -31.22
C ARG A 347 7.61 16.23 -31.25
N ILE A 348 6.92 16.08 -32.39
CA ILE A 348 6.05 14.93 -32.65
C ILE A 348 6.96 13.73 -32.92
N ASN A 349 6.93 12.72 -32.05
CA ASN A 349 7.53 11.43 -32.34
C ASN A 349 6.45 10.44 -32.80
N ALA A 350 6.30 10.29 -34.12
CA ALA A 350 5.38 9.32 -34.70
C ALA A 350 5.98 7.89 -34.78
N ASN A 351 7.27 7.70 -34.46
CA ASN A 351 8.03 6.45 -34.67
C ASN A 351 7.77 5.87 -36.08
N ASN A 352 7.17 4.67 -36.16
CA ASN A 352 6.80 3.98 -37.41
C ASN A 352 5.36 4.26 -37.87
N MET A 353 4.60 5.10 -37.15
CA MET A 353 3.26 5.49 -37.57
C MET A 353 3.35 6.61 -38.63
N ARG A 354 2.48 6.52 -39.65
CA ARG A 354 2.43 7.49 -40.75
C ARG A 354 1.57 8.70 -40.37
N VAL A 355 2.05 9.90 -40.65
CA VAL A 355 1.20 11.10 -40.70
C VAL A 355 0.57 11.16 -42.10
N THR A 356 -0.72 10.86 -42.18
CA THR A 356 -1.46 10.80 -43.46
C THR A 356 -2.32 12.05 -43.66
N LYS A 357 -2.72 12.32 -44.92
CA LYS A 357 -3.56 13.47 -45.30
C LYS A 357 -2.91 14.84 -45.05
N VAL A 358 -1.59 14.90 -45.11
CA VAL A 358 -0.84 16.17 -45.20
C VAL A 358 -1.08 16.76 -46.59
N ALA A 359 -1.55 18.01 -46.67
CA ALA A 359 -1.76 18.71 -47.93
C ALA A 359 -0.44 18.94 -48.70
N ASN A 360 -0.52 19.34 -49.97
CA ASN A 360 0.67 19.76 -50.69
C ASN A 360 1.21 21.06 -50.07
N PRO A 361 2.54 21.18 -49.87
CA PRO A 361 3.13 22.39 -49.31
C PRO A 361 2.88 23.59 -50.22
N VAL A 362 2.52 24.72 -49.61
CA VAL A 362 2.37 26.04 -50.26
C VAL A 362 3.35 27.06 -49.71
N ASP A 363 3.83 26.88 -48.47
CA ASP A 363 4.90 27.67 -47.84
C ASP A 363 6.16 26.82 -47.58
N GLY A 364 7.31 27.47 -47.42
CA GLY A 364 8.58 26.80 -47.11
C GLY A 364 8.62 26.10 -45.75
N GLN A 365 7.66 26.39 -44.85
CA GLN A 365 7.54 25.77 -43.54
C GLN A 365 6.61 24.54 -43.53
N ASP A 366 5.89 24.27 -44.63
CA ASP A 366 4.95 23.16 -44.70
C ASP A 366 5.66 21.81 -44.74
N ALA A 367 5.03 20.80 -44.13
CA ALA A 367 5.49 19.43 -44.26
C ALA A 367 5.30 18.93 -45.71
N VAL A 368 6.36 18.39 -46.30
CA VAL A 368 6.30 17.78 -47.63
C VAL A 368 5.66 16.40 -47.54
N ASN A 369 4.56 16.19 -48.26
CA ASN A 369 3.98 14.86 -48.43
C ASN A 369 4.65 14.09 -49.59
N LYS A 370 4.53 12.76 -49.58
CA LYS A 370 5.16 11.91 -50.60
C LYS A 370 4.69 12.23 -52.03
N GLN A 371 3.41 12.51 -52.24
CA GLN A 371 2.87 12.81 -53.56
C GLN A 371 3.50 14.06 -54.16
N TYR A 372 3.66 15.11 -53.36
CA TYR A 372 4.33 16.34 -53.78
C TYR A 372 5.81 16.09 -54.07
N LEU A 373 6.53 15.39 -53.18
CA LEU A 373 7.95 15.08 -53.40
C LEU A 373 8.18 14.35 -54.72
N GLU A 374 7.38 13.31 -54.99
CA GLU A 374 7.48 12.52 -56.21
C GLU A 374 7.06 13.33 -57.45
N SER A 375 6.14 14.29 -57.33
CA SER A 375 5.75 15.15 -58.46
C SER A 375 6.84 16.15 -58.85
N GLN A 376 7.73 16.52 -57.92
CA GLN A 376 8.88 17.40 -58.20
C GLN A 376 10.08 16.65 -58.81
N LYS A 377 10.01 15.31 -58.92
CA LYS A 377 11.10 14.49 -59.45
C LYS A 377 11.31 14.77 -60.93
N ASN A 378 12.54 15.13 -61.29
CA ASN A 378 12.98 15.46 -62.65
C ASN A 378 12.23 16.64 -63.31
N GLN A 379 11.57 17.48 -62.52
CA GLN A 379 10.95 18.71 -63.00
C GLN A 379 11.95 19.88 -63.01
N ALA A 380 11.70 20.89 -63.84
CA ALA A 380 12.46 22.14 -63.80
C ALA A 380 12.30 22.80 -62.42
N ASN A 381 13.43 23.23 -61.82
CA ASN A 381 13.50 23.74 -60.44
C ASN A 381 13.07 22.74 -59.36
N GLY A 382 12.94 21.44 -59.70
CA GLY A 382 12.57 20.37 -58.78
C GLY A 382 13.77 19.63 -58.19
N ILE A 383 13.56 18.36 -57.86
CA ILE A 383 14.61 17.47 -57.32
C ILE A 383 15.10 16.48 -58.38
N ALA A 384 16.41 16.23 -58.38
CA ALA A 384 17.01 15.22 -59.25
C ALA A 384 16.66 13.81 -58.75
N GLY A 385 15.99 13.04 -59.60
CA GLY A 385 15.52 11.70 -59.30
C GLY A 385 16.48 10.61 -59.78
N LEU A 386 16.58 9.52 -59.00
CA LEU A 386 17.18 8.29 -59.48
C LEU A 386 16.14 7.40 -60.19
N ASP A 387 16.57 6.74 -61.25
CA ASP A 387 15.84 5.64 -61.88
C ASP A 387 15.93 4.35 -61.04
N ASN A 388 15.30 3.27 -61.52
CA ASN A 388 15.32 1.96 -60.86
C ASN A 388 16.72 1.34 -60.75
N ASN A 389 17.69 1.86 -61.51
CA ASN A 389 19.06 1.40 -61.54
C ASN A 389 19.98 2.30 -60.71
N LYS A 390 19.42 3.19 -59.89
CA LYS A 390 20.13 4.15 -59.03
C LYS A 390 20.97 5.16 -59.83
N LYS A 391 20.59 5.45 -61.08
CA LYS A 391 21.22 6.47 -61.93
C LYS A 391 20.35 7.72 -62.01
N LEU A 392 20.98 8.89 -62.17
CA LEU A 392 20.28 10.13 -62.45
C LEU A 392 19.64 10.09 -63.85
N ASP A 393 18.46 10.68 -64.00
CA ASP A 393 17.81 10.86 -65.30
C ASP A 393 18.68 11.76 -66.20
N PRO A 394 19.07 11.33 -67.41
CA PRO A 394 19.89 12.16 -68.32
C PRO A 394 19.28 13.53 -68.62
N SER A 395 17.95 13.68 -68.54
CA SER A 395 17.27 14.97 -68.76
C SER A 395 17.60 16.04 -67.70
N VAL A 396 18.08 15.64 -66.52
CA VAL A 396 18.48 16.56 -65.44
C VAL A 396 19.99 16.74 -65.33
N ILE A 397 20.77 16.10 -66.21
CA ILE A 397 22.23 16.27 -66.26
C ILE A 397 22.55 17.34 -67.32
N PRO A 398 23.21 18.46 -66.97
CA PRO A 398 23.65 19.44 -67.97
C PRO A 398 24.65 18.78 -68.94
N LEU A 399 24.56 19.16 -70.22
CA LEU A 399 25.22 18.56 -71.40
C LEU A 399 26.77 18.43 -71.40
N ILE A 400 27.47 18.59 -70.28
CA ILE A 400 28.94 18.54 -70.17
C ILE A 400 29.45 17.26 -69.47
N ALA A 401 28.58 16.30 -69.13
CA ALA A 401 28.99 15.04 -68.52
C ALA A 401 29.65 14.07 -69.54
N THR A 402 30.87 14.38 -69.96
CA THR A 402 31.71 13.56 -70.86
C THR A 402 32.17 12.27 -70.17
N THR A 403 31.59 11.11 -70.50
CA THR A 403 32.16 9.81 -70.09
C THR A 403 32.15 8.70 -71.15
N GLU A 404 31.47 8.86 -72.29
CA GLU A 404 31.41 7.79 -73.31
C GLU A 404 32.26 8.14 -74.54
N THR A 405 33.25 7.30 -74.83
CA THR A 405 34.05 7.38 -76.06
C THR A 405 33.54 6.33 -77.03
N VAL A 406 32.93 6.78 -78.13
CA VAL A 406 32.39 5.89 -79.17
C VAL A 406 33.47 5.58 -80.20
N THR A 407 33.62 4.33 -80.60
CA THR A 407 34.63 3.91 -81.59
C THR A 407 33.93 3.53 -82.89
N VAL A 408 34.39 4.08 -84.02
CA VAL A 408 33.82 3.82 -85.36
C VAL A 408 34.91 3.40 -86.35
N ALA A 409 34.52 2.60 -87.34
CA ALA A 409 35.45 2.06 -88.33
C ALA A 409 36.04 3.13 -89.27
N ASN A 410 35.21 4.06 -89.74
CA ASN A 410 35.57 5.07 -90.74
C ASN A 410 34.65 6.29 -90.69
N GLU A 411 34.90 7.28 -91.54
CA GLU A 411 34.10 8.51 -91.62
C GLU A 411 32.62 8.25 -91.91
N ALA A 412 32.30 7.31 -92.80
CA ALA A 412 30.91 6.97 -93.12
C ALA A 412 30.18 6.40 -91.90
N ALA A 413 30.86 5.56 -91.10
CA ALA A 413 30.32 5.06 -89.84
C ALA A 413 30.12 6.17 -88.80
N ARG A 414 31.05 7.15 -88.71
CA ARG A 414 30.87 8.34 -87.84
C ARG A 414 29.64 9.15 -88.25
N LEU A 415 29.49 9.44 -89.53
CA LEU A 415 28.37 10.24 -90.06
C LEU A 415 27.04 9.47 -90.12
N ASN A 416 27.03 8.19 -89.74
CA ASN A 416 25.80 7.40 -89.58
C ASN A 416 25.40 7.20 -88.11
N LEU A 417 26.17 7.75 -87.16
CA LEU A 417 25.81 7.76 -85.74
C LEU A 417 24.47 8.50 -85.55
N THR A 418 23.69 8.03 -84.58
CA THR A 418 22.40 8.62 -84.22
C THR A 418 22.51 9.45 -82.95
N THR A 419 21.53 10.33 -82.70
CA THR A 419 21.45 11.15 -81.47
C THR A 419 21.23 10.32 -80.20
N ALA A 420 20.90 9.03 -80.34
CA ALA A 420 20.85 8.07 -79.23
C ALA A 420 22.23 7.46 -78.92
N GLN A 421 23.18 7.49 -79.87
CA GLN A 421 24.53 6.94 -79.71
C GLN A 421 25.56 8.01 -79.31
N VAL A 422 25.33 9.27 -79.68
CA VAL A 422 26.21 10.41 -79.35
C VAL A 422 25.38 11.69 -79.16
N GLN A 423 25.81 12.54 -78.24
CA GLN A 423 25.29 13.86 -77.94
C GLN A 423 26.38 14.93 -78.10
N ARG A 424 25.98 16.21 -78.14
CA ARG A 424 26.92 17.32 -78.19
C ARG A 424 27.88 17.22 -77.01
N GLY A 425 29.19 17.23 -77.28
CA GLY A 425 30.25 17.07 -76.29
C GLY A 425 30.90 15.69 -76.27
N ASP A 426 30.28 14.68 -76.89
CA ASP A 426 30.81 13.31 -76.92
C ASP A 426 32.02 13.16 -77.84
N TYR A 427 32.89 12.21 -77.47
CA TYR A 427 34.11 11.88 -78.19
C TYR A 427 33.90 10.66 -79.08
N VAL A 428 34.34 10.75 -80.33
CA VAL A 428 34.41 9.62 -81.26
C VAL A 428 35.85 9.36 -81.69
N VAL A 429 36.27 8.10 -81.67
CA VAL A 429 37.54 7.62 -82.24
C VAL A 429 37.27 6.93 -83.57
N GLN A 430 37.84 7.46 -84.65
CA GLN A 430 37.80 6.85 -85.99
C GLN A 430 39.02 5.95 -86.17
N THR A 431 38.83 4.64 -86.28
CA THR A 431 39.92 3.65 -86.19
C THR A 431 40.76 3.49 -87.44
N ASP A 432 40.22 3.73 -88.63
CA ASP A 432 40.97 3.73 -89.90
C ASP A 432 42.07 4.81 -89.98
N THR A 433 41.89 5.93 -89.27
CA THR A 433 42.78 7.10 -89.30
C THR A 433 43.42 7.40 -87.94
N GLY A 434 42.88 6.82 -86.85
CA GLY A 434 43.24 7.17 -85.48
C GLY A 434 42.75 8.54 -85.01
N ALA A 435 42.00 9.26 -85.85
CA ALA A 435 41.53 10.61 -85.55
C ALA A 435 40.43 10.61 -84.48
N LYS A 436 40.48 11.59 -83.58
CA LYS A 436 39.47 11.82 -82.54
C LYS A 436 38.60 13.01 -82.93
N PHE A 437 37.31 12.95 -82.66
CA PHE A 437 36.35 14.02 -82.97
C PHE A 437 35.47 14.30 -81.75
N ILE A 438 35.07 15.57 -81.59
CA ILE A 438 34.00 15.97 -80.67
C ILE A 438 32.80 16.45 -81.46
N LEU A 439 31.60 16.02 -81.06
CA LEU A 439 30.36 16.55 -81.64
C LEU A 439 30.09 17.93 -81.03
N SER A 440 30.31 19.01 -81.77
CA SER A 440 30.02 20.37 -81.31
C SER A 440 28.62 20.86 -81.67
N GLY A 441 28.01 20.29 -82.72
CA GLY A 441 26.65 20.61 -83.14
C GLY A 441 25.59 19.70 -82.52
N ASN A 442 24.43 19.55 -83.19
CA ASN A 442 23.32 18.71 -82.71
C ASN A 442 23.01 17.54 -83.65
N ASN A 443 23.62 17.51 -84.84
CA ASN A 443 23.37 16.49 -85.85
C ASN A 443 24.63 15.65 -86.11
N PRO A 444 24.74 14.43 -85.56
CA PRO A 444 25.89 13.56 -85.78
C PRO A 444 26.08 13.13 -87.23
N LYS A 445 25.06 13.29 -88.09
CA LYS A 445 25.19 13.03 -89.54
C LYS A 445 25.81 14.19 -90.31
N ASN A 446 25.83 15.39 -89.74
CA ASN A 446 26.44 16.56 -90.36
C ASN A 446 27.94 16.58 -90.09
N LYS A 447 28.76 16.52 -91.15
CA LYS A 447 30.22 16.58 -91.02
C LYS A 447 30.72 17.85 -90.33
N ASN A 448 30.06 18.98 -90.55
CA ASN A 448 30.47 20.27 -89.99
C ASN A 448 30.18 20.40 -88.48
N ASP A 449 29.35 19.50 -87.93
CA ASP A 449 29.09 19.46 -86.49
C ASP A 449 30.18 18.69 -85.73
N TRP A 450 31.13 18.04 -86.43
CA TRP A 450 32.26 17.32 -85.84
C TRP A 450 33.54 18.16 -85.90
N ILE A 451 34.11 18.46 -84.73
CA ILE A 451 35.41 19.14 -84.64
C ILE A 451 36.50 18.07 -84.46
N PRO A 452 37.49 17.98 -85.36
CA PRO A 452 38.63 17.10 -85.17
C PRO A 452 39.47 17.57 -83.99
N MET A 453 39.82 16.64 -83.12
CA MET A 453 40.82 16.85 -82.09
C MET A 453 42.18 16.40 -82.62
N SER A 454 42.99 17.36 -83.03
CA SER A 454 44.37 17.11 -83.42
C SER A 454 45.21 16.88 -82.16
N ASP A 455 45.81 15.69 -82.05
CA ASP A 455 46.94 15.49 -81.14
C ASP A 455 48.15 16.20 -81.74
N THR A 456 48.48 17.39 -81.24
CA THR A 456 49.62 18.17 -81.72
C THR A 456 50.92 17.52 -81.25
N THR A 457 51.31 16.42 -81.89
CA THR A 457 52.72 16.05 -81.93
C THR A 457 53.43 17.00 -82.89
N PRO A 458 54.59 17.59 -82.49
CA PRO A 458 55.28 18.56 -83.34
C PRO A 458 55.61 17.97 -84.70
N ASP A 459 55.47 18.79 -85.75
CA ASP A 459 55.73 18.39 -87.13
C ASP A 459 57.15 17.83 -87.26
N ARG A 460 57.29 16.76 -88.04
CA ARG A 460 58.54 16.08 -88.35
C ARG A 460 59.57 17.02 -89.00
N SER A 461 59.13 18.16 -89.54
CA SER A 461 59.96 19.26 -90.03
C SER A 461 60.78 19.96 -88.93
N GLN A 462 60.38 19.83 -87.66
CA GLN A 462 61.02 20.48 -86.52
C GLN A 462 62.23 19.70 -85.96
N ILE A 463 62.57 18.55 -86.54
CA ILE A 463 63.70 17.69 -86.11
C ILE A 463 64.91 17.90 -87.05
N ALA A 464 66.02 18.42 -86.51
CA ALA A 464 67.29 18.58 -87.24
C ALA A 464 68.02 17.23 -87.44
N ASN A 465 68.86 17.13 -88.48
CA ASN A 465 69.67 15.94 -88.83
C ASN A 465 68.90 14.65 -89.11
N LYS A 466 67.63 14.74 -89.50
CA LYS A 466 66.83 13.56 -89.88
C LYS A 466 67.24 12.98 -91.24
N PRO A 467 67.27 11.64 -91.41
CA PRO A 467 67.50 10.99 -92.70
C PRO A 467 66.43 11.40 -93.72
N SER A 468 66.84 11.63 -94.98
CA SER A 468 65.94 12.01 -96.08
C SER A 468 65.14 10.82 -96.65
N SER A 469 65.50 9.59 -96.29
CA SER A 469 64.86 8.33 -96.70
C SER A 469 64.90 7.34 -95.53
N PHE A 470 63.85 6.52 -95.39
CA PHE A 470 63.73 5.49 -94.35
C PHE A 470 64.62 4.25 -94.64
N ALA A 471 65.10 4.08 -95.87
CA ALA A 471 66.06 3.06 -96.25
C ALA A 471 67.40 3.73 -96.65
N PRO A 472 68.50 3.56 -95.89
CA PRO A 472 69.78 4.16 -96.25
C PRO A 472 70.37 3.50 -97.50
N SER A 473 70.73 4.31 -98.49
CA SER A 473 71.47 3.83 -99.67
C SER A 473 72.92 3.47 -99.29
N PRO A 474 73.53 2.43 -99.87
CA PRO A 474 74.93 2.09 -99.61
C PRO A 474 75.85 3.27 -99.97
N HIS A 475 76.79 3.59 -99.08
CA HIS A 475 77.86 4.54 -99.34
C HIS A 475 79.20 3.98 -98.85
N SER A 476 80.31 4.51 -99.37
CA SER A 476 81.67 4.11 -98.99
C SER A 476 82.55 5.34 -98.72
N HIS A 477 83.64 5.13 -97.97
CA HIS A 477 84.63 6.16 -97.66
C HIS A 477 86.00 5.75 -98.20
N THR A 478 86.78 6.73 -98.67
CA THR A 478 88.18 6.50 -99.10
C THR A 478 89.15 6.78 -97.95
N LYS A 479 90.40 6.29 -98.05
CA LYS A 479 91.48 6.64 -97.08
C LYS A 479 91.67 8.16 -96.93
N ALA A 480 91.40 8.94 -97.98
CA ALA A 480 91.42 10.40 -97.92
C ALA A 480 90.21 10.96 -97.14
N SER A 481 89.03 10.36 -97.29
CA SER A 481 87.79 10.76 -96.59
C SER A 481 87.90 10.64 -95.06
N VAL A 482 88.88 9.88 -94.56
CA VAL A 482 89.16 9.71 -93.13
C VAL A 482 90.54 10.21 -92.70
N GLY A 483 91.22 11.02 -93.53
CA GLY A 483 92.48 11.67 -93.17
C GLY A 483 93.73 10.76 -93.12
N LEU A 484 93.67 9.56 -93.70
CA LEU A 484 94.74 8.54 -93.67
C LEU A 484 95.52 8.45 -94.98
N SER A 485 95.51 9.49 -95.82
CA SER A 485 96.09 9.48 -97.16
C SER A 485 97.62 9.39 -97.21
N LYS A 486 98.32 9.59 -96.09
CA LYS A 486 99.80 9.56 -96.00
C LYS A 486 100.35 8.40 -95.17
N VAL A 487 99.51 7.48 -94.71
CA VAL A 487 99.94 6.30 -93.96
C VAL A 487 100.18 5.14 -94.95
N ASP A 488 101.45 4.80 -95.19
CA ASP A 488 101.87 3.62 -95.96
C ASP A 488 102.10 2.44 -95.00
N ASN A 489 101.03 1.66 -94.77
CA ASN A 489 101.06 0.50 -93.91
C ASN A 489 101.22 -0.77 -94.78
N THR A 490 102.44 -0.99 -95.27
CA THR A 490 102.84 -2.22 -95.96
C THR A 490 103.80 -3.02 -95.07
N SER A 491 103.21 -3.79 -94.15
CA SER A 491 103.84 -4.95 -93.54
C SER A 491 103.85 -6.07 -94.58
N ASP A 492 104.83 -6.07 -95.48
CA ASP A 492 105.07 -7.20 -96.38
C ASP A 492 106.56 -7.56 -96.39
N ALA A 493 106.82 -8.86 -96.24
CA ALA A 493 108.10 -9.42 -95.82
C ALA A 493 109.21 -9.40 -96.90
N GLU A 494 108.92 -8.92 -98.10
CA GLU A 494 109.87 -8.85 -99.23
C GLU A 494 110.83 -7.64 -99.19
N LYS A 495 110.64 -6.69 -98.26
CA LYS A 495 111.42 -5.44 -98.21
C LYS A 495 112.87 -5.59 -97.70
N ASN A 496 113.23 -6.74 -97.11
CA ASN A 496 114.55 -6.96 -96.51
C ASN A 496 115.64 -7.43 -97.51
N SER A 497 115.33 -7.51 -98.82
CA SER A 497 116.29 -7.97 -99.85
C SER A 497 116.82 -6.85 -100.76
N ALA A 498 116.70 -5.59 -100.37
CA ALA A 498 117.21 -4.48 -101.17
C ALA A 498 118.74 -4.30 -100.98
N THR A 499 119.52 -4.70 -101.98
CA THR A 499 120.97 -4.44 -102.05
C THR A 499 121.24 -2.94 -102.17
N ALA A 500 121.69 -2.29 -101.10
CA ALA A 500 122.07 -0.88 -101.11
C ALA A 500 123.61 -0.73 -101.09
N THR A 501 124.19 -0.09 -102.11
CA THR A 501 125.61 0.27 -102.12
C THR A 501 125.83 1.53 -101.29
N LEU A 502 126.51 1.41 -100.14
CA LEU A 502 126.81 2.54 -99.25
C LEU A 502 128.22 3.09 -99.56
N THR A 503 128.30 4.23 -100.24
CA THR A 503 129.58 4.91 -100.51
C THR A 503 129.88 5.93 -99.41
N ASN A 504 131.07 5.88 -98.81
CA ASN A 504 131.55 6.83 -97.77
C ASN A 504 130.66 6.96 -96.53
N LYS A 505 130.07 5.85 -96.06
CA LYS A 505 129.33 5.81 -94.80
C LYS A 505 130.00 4.88 -93.80
N THR A 506 130.04 5.30 -92.54
CA THR A 506 130.45 4.46 -91.42
C THR A 506 129.31 3.52 -91.08
N ILE A 507 129.55 2.20 -91.13
CA ILE A 507 128.61 1.19 -90.65
C ILE A 507 128.99 0.85 -89.21
N ASN A 508 128.03 0.94 -88.28
CA ASN A 508 128.23 0.47 -86.91
C ASN A 508 127.98 -1.05 -86.86
N GLY A 509 129.00 -1.82 -86.52
CA GLY A 509 128.94 -3.29 -86.41
C GLY A 509 128.09 -3.80 -85.25
N ASP A 510 127.84 -3.00 -84.21
CA ASP A 510 127.03 -3.44 -83.05
C ASP A 510 125.57 -3.67 -83.42
N ASN A 511 125.09 -2.91 -84.40
CA ASN A 511 123.71 -2.95 -84.87
C ASN A 511 123.55 -3.75 -86.17
N ASN A 512 124.64 -4.30 -86.71
CA ASN A 512 124.62 -4.92 -88.03
C ASN A 512 125.50 -6.18 -88.08
N THR A 513 124.92 -7.31 -88.48
CA THR A 513 125.66 -8.55 -88.68
C THR A 513 126.36 -8.54 -90.04
N ILE A 514 127.69 -8.41 -90.06
CA ILE A 514 128.50 -8.49 -91.29
C ILE A 514 129.05 -9.92 -91.43
N THR A 515 128.39 -10.71 -92.27
CA THR A 515 128.65 -12.17 -92.35
C THR A 515 129.80 -12.56 -93.27
N LYS A 516 130.22 -11.70 -94.20
CA LYS A 516 131.40 -11.90 -95.07
C LYS A 516 132.11 -10.57 -95.35
N VAL A 517 133.42 -10.56 -95.17
CA VAL A 517 134.29 -9.45 -95.59
C VAL A 517 135.32 -10.03 -96.55
N ASN A 518 135.22 -9.66 -97.84
CA ASN A 518 136.08 -10.25 -98.87
C ASN A 518 137.50 -9.68 -98.90
N SER A 519 137.73 -8.48 -98.34
CA SER A 519 139.07 -7.92 -98.16
C SER A 519 139.05 -6.86 -97.06
N LEU A 520 140.07 -6.87 -96.18
CA LEU A 520 140.34 -5.81 -95.21
C LEU A 520 141.67 -5.15 -95.61
N LYS A 521 141.63 -3.86 -95.93
CA LYS A 521 142.82 -3.09 -96.30
C LYS A 521 143.36 -2.34 -95.11
N ASN A 522 144.67 -2.37 -94.93
CA ASN A 522 145.37 -1.50 -93.98
C ASN A 522 145.25 -0.03 -94.44
N GLN A 523 145.02 0.90 -93.49
CA GLN A 523 144.95 2.34 -93.75
C GLN A 523 146.24 2.91 -94.38
N ASN A 524 147.38 2.21 -94.28
CA ASN A 524 148.69 2.69 -94.71
C ASN A 524 149.26 1.92 -95.92
N GLY A 525 148.49 1.79 -97.02
CA GLY A 525 149.04 1.34 -98.31
C GLY A 525 148.23 0.33 -99.14
N ASN A 526 146.93 0.13 -98.86
CA ASN A 526 146.02 -0.68 -99.70
C ASN A 526 146.37 -2.16 -99.91
N THR A 527 147.34 -2.71 -99.19
CA THR A 527 147.65 -4.14 -99.20
C THR A 527 146.75 -4.91 -98.25
N GLU A 528 146.33 -6.10 -98.67
CA GLU A 528 145.43 -6.96 -97.91
C GLU A 528 146.14 -7.54 -96.67
N ILE A 529 145.48 -7.46 -95.51
CA ILE A 529 146.00 -8.06 -94.28
C ILE A 529 145.86 -9.57 -94.40
N LYS A 530 146.99 -10.28 -94.45
CA LYS A 530 147.00 -11.74 -94.43
C LYS A 530 146.84 -12.22 -92.99
N THR A 531 146.26 -13.39 -92.79
CA THR A 531 146.24 -14.03 -91.47
C THR A 531 146.95 -15.36 -91.53
N ARG A 532 147.67 -15.70 -90.45
CA ARG A 532 148.26 -17.03 -90.30
C ARG A 532 148.06 -17.49 -88.86
N ALA A 533 147.39 -18.61 -88.69
CA ALA A 533 147.22 -19.24 -87.38
C ALA A 533 148.15 -20.46 -87.24
N GLY A 534 148.67 -20.69 -86.04
CA GLY A 534 149.49 -21.86 -85.77
C GLY A 534 149.93 -21.96 -84.31
N THR A 535 150.51 -23.11 -83.95
CA THR A 535 151.03 -23.32 -82.60
C THR A 535 152.23 -22.42 -82.33
N LYS A 536 152.54 -22.21 -81.05
CA LYS A 536 153.74 -21.44 -80.64
C LYS A 536 155.01 -21.92 -81.34
N ALA A 537 155.20 -23.23 -81.46
CA ALA A 537 156.33 -23.81 -82.18
C ALA A 537 156.35 -23.42 -83.67
N GLN A 538 155.20 -23.51 -84.34
CA GLN A 538 155.09 -23.14 -85.76
C GLN A 538 155.28 -21.65 -86.00
N HIS A 539 154.83 -20.80 -85.07
CA HIS A 539 155.05 -19.36 -85.16
C HIS A 539 156.52 -18.99 -84.92
N THR A 540 157.20 -19.63 -83.97
CA THR A 540 158.63 -19.40 -83.73
C THR A 540 159.50 -19.89 -84.89
N ALA A 541 159.05 -20.91 -85.62
CA ALA A 541 159.73 -21.42 -86.81
C ALA A 541 159.65 -20.50 -88.05
N VAL A 542 158.92 -19.38 -87.99
CA VAL A 542 158.83 -18.43 -89.10
C VAL A 542 160.03 -17.49 -89.08
N GLY A 543 160.96 -17.68 -90.03
CA GLY A 543 162.23 -16.94 -90.07
C GLY A 543 162.08 -15.42 -90.18
N THR A 544 161.20 -14.94 -91.07
CA THR A 544 160.89 -13.51 -91.20
C THR A 544 159.39 -13.33 -91.17
N LYS A 545 158.90 -12.56 -90.20
CA LYS A 545 157.47 -12.27 -90.09
C LYS A 545 157.11 -11.15 -91.06
N ASP A 546 156.11 -11.41 -91.90
CA ASP A 546 155.56 -10.40 -92.81
C ASP A 546 154.80 -9.37 -91.98
N ALA A 547 155.18 -8.10 -92.08
CA ALA A 547 154.55 -7.00 -91.36
C ALA A 547 153.06 -6.82 -91.70
N ASN A 548 152.61 -7.34 -92.85
CA ASN A 548 151.21 -7.30 -93.27
C ASN A 548 150.44 -8.59 -92.94
N THR A 549 151.05 -9.53 -92.21
CA THR A 549 150.38 -10.74 -91.73
C THR A 549 150.11 -10.65 -90.24
N LEU A 550 148.85 -10.81 -89.85
CA LEU A 550 148.47 -11.00 -88.46
C LEU A 550 148.64 -12.48 -88.07
N TYR A 551 149.55 -12.74 -87.14
CA TYR A 551 149.84 -14.09 -86.67
C TYR A 551 149.04 -14.40 -85.41
N LEU A 552 148.18 -15.41 -85.50
CA LEU A 552 147.37 -15.89 -84.38
C LEU A 552 148.07 -17.11 -83.80
N VAL A 553 148.63 -16.97 -82.60
CA VAL A 553 149.46 -18.00 -81.97
C VAL A 553 148.68 -18.67 -80.87
N THR A 554 148.55 -19.99 -80.93
CA THR A 554 147.99 -20.77 -79.82
C THR A 554 149.10 -21.21 -78.87
N GLU A 555 148.91 -20.92 -77.56
CA GLU A 555 149.92 -21.17 -76.52
C GLU A 555 149.97 -22.61 -75.98
N ASN A 556 149.13 -23.52 -76.48
CA ASN A 556 149.11 -24.94 -76.08
C ASN A 556 149.42 -25.87 -77.25
#